data_AF-A0A1G6B387-F1
#
_entry.id   AF-A0A1G6B387-F1
#
_cell.length_a   1.000
_cell.length_b   1.000
_cell.length_c   1.000
_cell.angle_alpha   90.00
_cell.angle_beta   90.00
_cell.angle_gamma   90.00
#
_symmetry.space_group_name_H-M   'P 1'
#
loop_
_entity.id
_entity.type
_entity.pdbx_description
1 polymer ?
#
loop_
_entity_poly.entity_id
_entity_poly.type
_entity_poly.pdbx_seq_one_letter_code
_entity_poly.pdbx_strand_id
1 'polypeptide(L)' 'MTHELKILPQYYEDILSRNKNFELRKDDRNYQVGDLITFREWTGKKYTGAEIRNVPIVYILRNAEKYGLKEGYCILGLNR' A
#
# COMPACT_ATOMS: atom_id res chain seq x y z
N MET A 1 -11.39 8.47 0.88
CA MET A 1 -10.90 8.26 2.26
C MET A 1 -9.37 8.26 2.24
N THR A 2 -8.70 8.59 3.35
CA THR A 2 -7.22 8.51 3.45
C THR A 2 -6.81 7.45 4.46
N HIS A 3 -5.98 6.50 4.04
CA HIS A 3 -5.50 5.39 4.84
C HIS A 3 -4.03 5.61 5.24
N GLU A 4 -3.74 5.64 6.54
CA GLU A 4 -2.35 5.63 7.03
C GLU A 4 -1.83 4.20 7.14
N LEU A 5 -0.72 3.92 6.45
CA LEU A 5 -0.10 2.59 6.41
C LEU A 5 1.37 2.65 6.78
N LYS A 6 1.79 1.74 7.66
CA LYS A 6 3.21 1.47 7.91
C LYS A 6 3.83 0.81 6.69
N ILE A 7 5.06 1.19 6.36
CA ILE A 7 5.86 0.57 5.32
C ILE A 7 7.31 0.41 5.80
N LEU A 8 7.95 -0.70 5.47
CA LEU A 8 9.36 -0.93 5.84
C LEU A 8 10.28 -0.06 4.96
N PRO A 9 11.48 0.35 5.44
CA PRO A 9 12.37 1.26 4.70
C PRO A 9 12.68 0.82 3.27
N GLN A 10 12.93 -0.48 3.05
CA GLN A 10 13.21 -1.00 1.70
C GLN A 10 12.06 -0.75 0.71
N TYR A 11 10.80 -0.97 1.14
CA TYR A 11 9.64 -0.74 0.29
C TYR A 11 9.25 0.73 0.23
N TYR A 12 9.55 1.50 1.27
CA TYR A 12 9.39 2.95 1.24
C TYR A 12 10.22 3.54 0.11
N GLU A 13 11.48 3.13 0.00
CA GLU A 13 12.38 3.55 -1.08
C GLU A 13 11.89 3.07 -2.46
N ASP A 14 11.35 1.84 -2.56
CA ASP A 14 10.79 1.35 -3.83
C ASP A 14 9.56 2.16 -4.30
N ILE A 15 8.69 2.58 -3.37
CA ILE A 15 7.56 3.47 -3.68
C ILE A 15 8.08 4.89 -4.00
N LEU A 16 9.09 5.35 -3.26
CA LEU A 16 9.68 6.69 -3.43
C LEU A 16 10.31 6.84 -4.82
N SER A 17 11.07 5.82 -5.24
CA SER A 17 11.75 5.73 -6.53
C SER A 17 10.84 5.32 -7.70
N ARG A 18 9.56 5.04 -7.44
CA ARG A 18 8.55 4.58 -8.42
C ARG A 18 8.84 3.20 -9.04
N ASN A 19 9.81 2.46 -8.52
CA ASN A 19 10.08 1.08 -8.92
C ASN A 19 8.94 0.13 -8.52
N LYS A 20 8.21 0.49 -7.46
CA LYS A 20 7.03 -0.22 -6.98
C LYS A 20 5.80 0.68 -7.10
N ASN A 21 4.81 0.22 -7.84
CA ASN A 21 3.53 0.91 -8.07
C ASN A 21 2.33 0.09 -7.54
N PHE A 22 2.56 -0.81 -6.59
CA PHE A 22 1.50 -1.63 -6.00
C PHE A 22 1.77 -1.95 -4.52
N GLU A 23 0.74 -2.28 -3.77
CA GLU A 23 0.82 -2.76 -2.38
C GLU A 23 -0.02 -4.01 -2.17
N LEU A 24 0.53 -5.02 -1.48
CA LEU A 24 -0.23 -6.19 -1.03
C LEU A 24 -0.67 -5.96 0.43
N ARG A 25 -1.98 -5.98 0.68
CA ARG A 25 -2.54 -5.70 2.01
C ARG A 25 -3.66 -6.66 2.35
N LYS A 26 -3.89 -6.86 3.65
CA LYS A 26 -5.14 -7.44 4.13
C LYS A 26 -6.27 -6.47 3.76
N ASP A 27 -7.35 -6.97 3.21
CA ASP A 27 -8.50 -6.15 2.78
C ASP A 27 -9.46 -5.90 3.95
N ASP A 28 -8.95 -5.30 5.03
CA ASP A 28 -9.68 -5.08 6.30
C ASP A 28 -10.13 -3.62 6.50
N ARG A 29 -9.88 -2.75 5.52
CA ARG A 29 -10.20 -1.32 5.56
C ARG A 29 -11.21 -0.87 4.52
N ASN A 30 -11.82 -1.84 3.81
CA ASN A 30 -12.74 -1.59 2.72
C ASN A 30 -12.14 -0.61 1.67
N TYR A 31 -10.92 -0.88 1.21
CA TYR A 31 -10.22 0.00 0.27
C TYR A 31 -11.04 0.24 -1.00
N GLN A 32 -11.11 1.49 -1.46
CA GLN A 32 -11.78 1.86 -2.70
C GLN A 32 -10.81 2.49 -3.71
N VAL A 33 -11.11 2.34 -4.99
CA VAL A 33 -10.46 3.15 -6.03
C VAL A 33 -10.80 4.62 -5.78
N GLY A 34 -9.79 5.50 -5.85
CA GLY A 34 -9.91 6.91 -5.50
C GLY A 34 -9.60 7.23 -4.04
N ASP A 35 -9.44 6.22 -3.16
CA ASP A 35 -8.85 6.43 -1.85
C ASP A 35 -7.38 6.81 -1.94
N LEU A 36 -6.89 7.51 -0.92
CA LEU A 36 -5.51 7.93 -0.78
C LEU A 36 -4.80 7.10 0.29
N ILE A 37 -3.51 6.88 0.09
CA ILE A 37 -2.63 6.29 1.10
C ILE A 37 -1.59 7.31 1.52
N THR A 38 -1.36 7.38 2.84
CA THR A 38 -0.16 7.97 3.43
C THR A 38 0.72 6.84 3.95
N PHE A 39 1.85 6.62 3.29
CA PHE A 39 2.87 5.68 3.74
C PHE A 39 3.73 6.32 4.80
N ARG A 40 3.83 5.69 5.96
CA ARG A 40 4.67 6.13 7.08
C ARG A 40 5.79 5.13 7.28
N GLU A 41 7.02 5.55 7.08
CA GLU A 41 8.17 4.65 7.19
C GLU A 41 8.34 4.15 8.63
N TRP A 42 8.48 2.84 8.77
CA TRP A 42 8.49 2.12 10.03
C TRP A 42 9.60 1.07 10.03
N THR A 43 10.55 1.16 10.96
CA THR A 43 11.73 0.26 11.02
C THR A 43 11.46 -1.11 11.64
N GLY A 44 10.20 -1.47 11.87
CA GLY A 44 9.82 -2.60 12.73
C GLY A 44 9.70 -2.21 14.20
N LYS A 45 10.43 -1.17 14.65
CA LYS A 45 10.47 -0.73 16.06
C LYS A 45 9.93 0.68 16.29
N LYS A 46 10.20 1.61 15.37
CA LYS A 46 9.77 3.01 15.48
C LYS A 46 9.48 3.62 14.11
N TYR A 47 8.68 4.69 14.11
CA TYR A 47 8.56 5.56 12.96
C TYR A 47 9.85 6.35 12.78
N THR A 48 10.29 6.55 11.55
CA THR A 48 11.44 7.41 11.23
C THR A 48 11.04 8.88 11.14
N GLY A 49 9.76 9.15 10.84
CA GLY A 49 9.22 10.47 10.53
C GLY A 49 9.08 10.71 9.03
N ALA A 50 9.68 9.88 8.17
CA ALA A 50 9.52 9.96 6.74
C ALA A 50 8.13 9.45 6.29
N GLU A 51 7.57 10.11 5.28
CA GLU A 51 6.26 9.79 4.77
C GLU A 51 6.08 10.14 3.29
N ILE A 52 5.27 9.34 2.60
CA ILE A 52 4.77 9.62 1.26
C ILE A 52 3.26 9.80 1.36
N ARG A 53 2.79 11.03 1.14
CA ARG A 53 1.38 11.41 1.29
C ARG A 53 0.62 11.34 -0.03
N ASN A 54 -0.69 11.18 0.09
CA ASN A 54 -1.67 11.32 -0.99
C ASN A 54 -1.37 10.42 -2.20
N VAL A 55 -0.95 9.17 -1.97
CA VAL A 55 -0.77 8.19 -3.07
C VAL A 55 -2.14 7.60 -3.42
N PRO A 56 -2.73 7.91 -4.60
CA PRO A 56 -4.01 7.36 -5.00
C PRO A 56 -3.96 5.86 -5.28
N ILE A 57 -4.99 5.16 -4.79
CA ILE A 57 -5.34 3.81 -5.25
C ILE A 57 -6.09 3.97 -6.58
N VAL A 58 -5.51 3.44 -7.66
CA VAL A 58 -6.07 3.48 -9.02
C VAL A 58 -6.61 2.13 -9.48
N TYR A 59 -6.25 1.05 -8.80
CA TYR A 59 -6.73 -0.29 -9.10
C TYR A 59 -6.76 -1.14 -7.83
N ILE A 60 -7.68 -2.11 -7.78
CA ILE A 60 -7.71 -3.10 -6.70
C ILE A 60 -7.95 -4.48 -7.29
N LEU A 61 -7.04 -5.42 -7.04
CA LEU A 61 -7.24 -6.84 -7.32
C LEU A 61 -7.70 -7.54 -6.04
N ARG A 62 -8.82 -8.27 -6.14
CA ARG A 62 -9.39 -9.14 -5.12
C ARG A 62 -9.71 -10.51 -5.72
N ASN A 63 -9.98 -11.51 -4.88
CA ASN A 63 -10.52 -12.82 -5.28
C ASN A 63 -9.68 -13.53 -6.35
N ALA A 64 -8.35 -13.45 -6.25
CA ALA A 64 -7.41 -14.01 -7.21
C ALA A 64 -6.59 -15.19 -6.62
N GLU A 65 -7.20 -15.99 -5.75
CA GLU A 65 -6.55 -17.12 -5.05
C GLU A 65 -5.91 -18.13 -5.98
N LYS A 66 -6.58 -18.46 -7.09
CA LYS A 66 -6.01 -19.33 -8.15
C LYS A 66 -4.68 -18.83 -8.73
N TYR A 67 -4.35 -17.55 -8.56
CA TYR A 67 -3.12 -16.93 -9.00
C TYR A 67 -2.17 -16.55 -7.85
N GLY A 68 -2.45 -17.04 -6.63
CA GLY A 68 -1.59 -16.86 -5.46
C GLY A 68 -1.96 -15.69 -4.54
N LEU A 69 -3.04 -14.95 -4.82
CA LEU A 69 -3.54 -13.94 -3.88
C LEU A 69 -4.34 -14.61 -2.76
N LYS A 70 -3.75 -14.72 -1.57
CA LYS A 70 -4.41 -15.32 -0.40
C LYS A 70 -5.77 -14.68 -0.10
N GLU A 71 -6.74 -15.50 0.30
CA GLU A 71 -8.06 -15.06 0.76
C GLU A 71 -7.95 -13.95 1.82
N GLY A 72 -8.78 -12.91 1.70
CA GLY A 72 -8.78 -11.75 2.60
C GLY A 72 -7.64 -10.76 2.36
N TYR A 73 -6.82 -10.93 1.32
CA TYR A 73 -5.84 -9.96 0.86
C TYR A 73 -6.24 -9.34 -0.48
N CYS A 74 -5.73 -8.13 -0.74
CA CYS A 74 -5.89 -7.39 -1.98
C CYS A 74 -4.55 -6.84 -2.46
N ILE A 75 -4.44 -6.62 -3.76
CA ILE A 75 -3.35 -5.83 -4.35
C ILE A 75 -3.91 -4.47 -4.74
N LEU A 76 -3.35 -3.41 -4.19
CA LEU A 76 -3.68 -2.03 -4.47
C LEU A 76 -2.71 -1.52 -5.54
N GLY A 77 -3.21 -1.23 -6.74
CA GLY A 77 -2.46 -0.50 -7.75
C GLY A 77 -2.40 0.97 -7.37
N LEU A 78 -1.21 1.54 -7.42
CA LEU A 78 -0.91 2.90 -6.96
C LEU A 78 -0.49 3.73 -8.16
N ASN A 79 -0.91 5.00 -8.16
CA ASN A 79 -0.34 6.00 -9.05
C ASN A 79 0.32 7.09 -8.19
N ARG A 80 1.47 7.59 -8.59
CA ARG A 80 2.19 8.63 -7.86
C ARG A 80 2.69 9.66 -8.84
#